data_AF-A0A917JGI0-F1
#
_entry.id   AF-A0A917JGI0-F1
#
_cell.length_a   1.000
_cell.length_b   1.000
_cell.length_c   1.000
_cell.angle_alpha   90.00
_cell.angle_beta   90.00
_cell.angle_gamma   90.00
#
_symmetry.space_group_name_H-M   'P 1'
#
loop_
_entity.id
_entity.type
_entity.pdbx_description
1 polymer ?
#
loop_
_entity_poly.entity_id
_entity_poly.type
_entity_poly.pdbx_seq_one_letter_code
_entity_poly.pdbx_strand_id
1 'polypeptide(L)'
;MKNQTKQMREVKKNFIKAIEASNQLIQLVEKSSFRQNHHIQSRCMYRAIGRAQMLHIEALQKAYQAYLKEHRCLFFTEVKYLKETRELIRRYLSDAVELEELLKVGIKIVEIDKETDFTKADWIWLCKINQLWSIRELVTNYQIEQPKAMTTPVFERYVEELIIHEKMLRIEEGWDKQAILGYFQQINTYLKNTETTKRILEQLSILKVETKRVGSRLYTKLFNESNYTDREKIILVMKHLQASIDSNGMLQLKGPYQLDSEMPPHRSFLESFAKSVTKAYPSGFLPGNNPETSKQTLKIIHQFRMYLDLQNIRYIRTHYAGATDLDKLLAYGQEQPLIFSKSSRLHNRYSAKYPFKGQENDKITTKNGLSEFIVNVRTGKFVTQWDVLHEKNGEIGIFSEDYHPNTLEGKKIVEGESFNYSNHPKQHQIFDVVPARASSGLEHHLKIAAKKYWKSEEWITQGGNYSEKYKKKKEYPIVKEKKKAMFQCSLFARSGDKDCS
;
A
#
# COMPACT_ATOMS: atom_id res chain seq x y z
N MET A 1 36.82 31.35 8.12
CA MET A 1 37.30 31.25 9.52
C MET A 1 36.46 32.02 10.54
N LYS A 2 36.43 33.37 10.59
CA LYS A 2 35.65 34.10 11.64
C LYS A 2 34.14 33.81 11.68
N ASN A 3 33.49 33.59 10.53
CA ASN A 3 32.08 33.18 10.46
C ASN A 3 31.85 31.73 10.93
N GLN A 4 32.79 30.82 10.66
CA GLN A 4 32.73 29.42 11.12
C GLN A 4 32.85 29.34 12.64
N THR A 5 33.70 30.16 13.26
CA THR A 5 33.82 30.24 14.73
C THR A 5 32.55 30.74 15.42
N LYS A 6 31.79 31.64 14.77
CA LYS A 6 30.52 32.16 15.29
C LYS A 6 29.40 31.14 15.19
N GLN A 7 29.31 30.41 14.07
CA GLN A 7 28.36 29.31 13.87
C GLN A 7 28.58 28.17 14.86
N MET A 8 29.86 27.80 15.08
CA MET A 8 30.25 26.74 16.01
C MET A 8 29.93 27.10 17.48
N ARG A 9 30.03 28.39 17.86
CA ARG A 9 29.59 28.89 19.17
C ARG A 9 28.07 28.79 19.35
N GLU A 10 27.30 29.05 18.29
CA GLU A 10 25.83 28.99 18.35
C GLU A 10 25.33 27.54 18.43
N VAL A 11 25.94 26.62 17.68
CA VAL A 11 25.68 25.17 17.78
C VAL A 11 25.99 24.65 19.19
N LYS A 12 27.15 25.04 19.75
CA LYS A 12 27.54 24.70 21.13
C LYS A 12 26.55 25.25 22.17
N LYS A 13 26.05 26.47 21.97
CA LYS A 13 25.07 27.11 22.85
C LYS A 13 23.71 26.39 22.81
N ASN A 14 23.25 25.99 21.64
CA ASN A 14 22.00 25.24 21.47
C ASN A 14 22.12 23.81 22.05
N PHE A 15 23.29 23.20 21.93
CA PHE A 15 23.60 21.90 22.51
C PHE A 15 23.56 21.93 24.05
N ILE A 16 24.18 22.94 24.68
CA ILE A 16 24.15 23.13 26.15
C ILE A 16 22.70 23.32 26.65
N LYS A 17 21.90 24.13 25.97
CA LYS A 17 20.48 24.34 26.33
C LYS A 17 19.65 23.05 26.26
N ALA A 18 19.91 22.18 25.29
CA ALA A 18 19.20 20.91 25.16
C ALA A 18 19.56 19.93 26.30
N ILE A 19 20.82 19.95 26.75
CA ILE A 19 21.29 19.16 27.91
C ILE A 19 20.67 19.68 29.20
N GLU A 20 20.66 20.99 29.42
CA GLU A 20 20.04 21.61 30.61
C GLU A 20 18.54 21.30 30.70
N ALA A 21 17.81 21.38 29.57
CA ALA A 21 16.40 21.02 29.51
C ALA A 21 16.16 19.52 29.82
N SER A 22 17.06 18.64 29.36
CA SER A 22 16.99 17.20 29.63
C SER A 22 17.26 16.88 31.10
N ASN A 23 18.25 17.54 31.70
CA ASN A 23 18.57 17.39 33.13
C ASN A 23 17.44 17.92 34.03
N GLN A 24 16.78 19.01 33.64
CA GLN A 24 15.59 19.52 34.34
C GLN A 24 14.42 18.52 34.28
N LEU A 25 14.23 17.86 33.13
CA LEU A 25 13.23 16.80 32.96
C LEU A 25 13.52 15.59 33.85
N ILE A 26 14.78 15.17 33.95
CA ILE A 26 15.23 14.09 34.84
C ILE A 26 14.94 14.45 36.31
N GLN A 27 15.32 15.65 36.74
CA GLN A 27 15.05 16.12 38.12
C GLN A 27 13.55 16.25 38.45
N LEU A 28 12.72 16.62 37.46
CA LEU A 28 11.26 16.67 37.63
C LEU A 28 10.65 15.27 37.78
N VAL A 29 11.16 14.29 37.02
CA VAL A 29 10.75 12.89 37.13
C VAL A 29 11.15 12.32 38.50
N GLU A 30 12.38 12.58 38.96
CA GLU A 30 12.87 12.18 40.29
C GLU A 30 12.03 12.78 41.42
N LYS A 31 11.69 14.08 41.35
CA LYS A 31 10.84 14.74 42.37
C LYS A 31 9.40 14.21 42.39
N SER A 32 8.85 13.82 41.23
CA SER A 32 7.49 13.26 41.15
C SER A 32 7.38 11.83 41.70
N SER A 33 8.50 11.07 41.71
CA SER A 33 8.56 9.68 42.17
C SER A 33 8.65 9.50 43.69
N PHE A 34 8.92 10.59 44.44
CA PHE A 34 8.97 10.55 45.91
C PHE A 34 7.58 10.51 46.58
N ARG A 35 6.50 10.52 45.79
CA ARG A 35 5.12 10.40 46.28
C ARG A 35 4.39 9.25 45.57
N GLN A 36 4.39 8.10 46.25
CA GLN A 36 3.48 6.94 46.13
C GLN A 36 3.73 5.87 45.02
N ASN A 37 3.82 4.62 45.51
CA ASN A 37 3.69 3.29 44.88
C ASN A 37 4.77 2.82 43.86
N HIS A 38 5.64 1.93 44.36
CA HIS A 38 6.93 1.51 43.76
C HIS A 38 6.89 0.54 42.57
N HIS A 39 5.78 -0.10 42.21
CA HIS A 39 5.79 -1.15 41.15
C HIS A 39 5.36 -0.70 39.75
N ILE A 40 4.54 0.35 39.63
CA ILE A 40 4.07 0.84 38.30
C ILE A 40 4.98 1.98 37.79
N GLN A 41 5.59 2.75 38.71
CA GLN A 41 6.47 3.87 38.36
C GLN A 41 7.82 3.44 37.79
N SER A 42 8.39 2.30 38.20
CA SER A 42 9.68 1.81 37.70
C SER A 42 9.67 1.56 36.19
N ARG A 43 8.62 0.95 35.63
CA ARG A 43 8.47 0.77 34.17
C ARG A 43 8.29 2.08 33.40
N CYS A 44 7.60 3.06 33.97
CA CYS A 44 7.47 4.40 33.38
C CYS A 44 8.77 5.20 33.47
N MET A 45 9.53 5.01 34.55
CA MET A 45 10.85 5.60 34.77
C MET A 45 11.88 5.03 33.78
N TYR A 46 11.99 3.71 33.63
CA TYR A 46 12.88 3.11 32.62
C TYR A 46 12.49 3.49 31.19
N ARG A 47 11.20 3.68 30.89
CA ARG A 47 10.74 4.20 29.59
C ARG A 47 11.03 5.70 29.41
N ALA A 48 10.88 6.52 30.44
CA ALA A 48 11.18 7.95 30.40
C ALA A 48 12.68 8.20 30.28
N ILE A 49 13.49 7.41 30.99
CA ILE A 49 14.95 7.45 30.95
C ILE A 49 15.48 6.87 29.64
N GLY A 50 14.91 5.76 29.15
CA GLY A 50 15.20 5.26 27.80
C GLY A 50 14.81 6.23 26.69
N ARG A 51 13.69 6.97 26.84
CA ARG A 51 13.32 8.06 25.91
C ARG A 51 14.25 9.26 26.02
N ALA A 52 14.67 9.64 27.21
CA ALA A 52 15.63 10.73 27.42
C ALA A 52 17.02 10.36 26.86
N GLN A 53 17.46 9.12 27.03
CA GLN A 53 18.67 8.56 26.44
C GLN A 53 18.56 8.48 24.90
N MET A 54 17.40 8.08 24.36
CA MET A 54 17.14 8.07 22.91
C MET A 54 17.13 9.49 22.31
N LEU A 55 16.51 10.47 22.98
CA LEU A 55 16.56 11.87 22.57
C LEU A 55 17.98 12.43 22.64
N HIS A 56 18.76 12.02 23.64
CA HIS A 56 20.16 12.39 23.79
C HIS A 56 21.05 11.73 22.71
N ILE A 57 20.79 10.47 22.36
CA ILE A 57 21.51 9.74 21.30
C ILE A 57 21.11 10.26 19.92
N GLU A 58 19.83 10.55 19.67
CA GLU A 58 19.37 11.16 18.42
C GLU A 58 19.89 12.60 18.25
N ALA A 59 19.96 13.39 19.33
CA ALA A 59 20.56 14.72 19.31
C ALA A 59 22.07 14.65 19.01
N LEU A 60 22.78 13.70 19.63
CA LEU A 60 24.19 13.42 19.33
C LEU A 60 24.39 12.91 17.90
N GLN A 61 23.51 12.04 17.40
CA GLN A 61 23.55 11.52 16.03
C GLN A 61 23.24 12.60 15.00
N LYS A 62 22.26 13.49 15.23
CA LYS A 62 21.97 14.62 14.35
C LYS A 62 23.11 15.65 14.36
N ALA A 63 23.69 15.94 15.52
CA ALA A 63 24.86 16.80 15.63
C ALA A 63 26.08 16.19 14.91
N TYR A 64 26.28 14.88 15.07
CA TYR A 64 27.35 14.13 14.41
C TYR A 64 27.14 14.02 12.89
N GLN A 65 25.91 13.81 12.42
CA GLN A 65 25.60 13.77 10.99
C GLN A 65 25.68 15.16 10.33
N ALA A 66 25.27 16.23 11.02
CA ALA A 66 25.47 17.60 10.55
C ALA A 66 26.96 17.94 10.43
N TYR A 67 27.75 17.52 11.41
CA TYR A 67 29.22 17.64 11.43
C TYR A 67 29.88 16.84 10.29
N LEU A 68 29.48 15.59 10.06
CA LEU A 68 30.00 14.74 8.97
C LEU A 68 29.62 15.25 7.57
N LYS A 69 28.49 15.96 7.44
CA LYS A 69 28.00 16.50 6.16
C LYS A 69 28.78 17.74 5.71
N GLU A 70 29.31 18.53 6.65
CA GLU A 70 30.12 19.73 6.37
C GLU A 70 31.64 19.47 6.37
N HIS A 71 32.12 18.42 7.05
CA HIS A 71 33.55 18.18 7.24
C HIS A 71 33.94 16.73 6.89
N ARG A 72 34.24 16.50 5.60
CA ARG A 72 34.94 15.28 5.17
C ARG A 72 36.40 15.38 5.60
N CYS A 73 36.78 14.52 6.54
CA CYS A 73 38.11 14.33 7.11
C CYS A 73 38.58 15.43 8.07
N LEU A 74 38.57 15.13 9.37
CA LEU A 74 39.70 15.27 10.32
C LEU A 74 39.23 14.88 11.74
N PHE A 75 40.09 14.16 12.45
CA PHE A 75 39.88 13.61 13.79
C PHE A 75 40.51 14.54 14.85
N PHE A 76 40.01 14.46 16.11
CA PHE A 76 40.38 15.19 17.35
C PHE A 76 39.90 16.66 17.43
N THR A 77 39.45 17.25 18.55
CA THR A 77 39.47 16.97 20.01
C THR A 77 38.40 17.88 20.67
N GLU A 78 37.69 17.43 21.71
CA GLU A 78 37.69 18.05 23.06
C GLU A 78 36.58 17.48 23.96
N VAL A 79 37.05 16.79 25.01
CA VAL A 79 36.31 16.05 26.03
C VAL A 79 36.26 16.91 27.30
N LYS A 80 35.06 17.29 27.75
CA LYS A 80 34.85 17.75 29.13
C LYS A 80 33.52 17.29 29.76
N TYR A 81 32.56 16.82 28.96
CA TYR A 81 31.21 16.48 29.42
C TYR A 81 30.95 14.98 29.68
N LEU A 82 31.91 14.10 29.42
CA LEU A 82 31.77 12.65 29.62
C LEU A 82 31.89 12.20 31.10
N LYS A 83 32.36 13.06 32.01
CA LYS A 83 32.58 12.69 33.42
C LYS A 83 31.28 12.47 34.20
N GLU A 84 30.27 13.30 33.98
CA GLU A 84 28.97 13.19 34.67
C GLU A 84 28.13 12.04 34.10
N THR A 85 28.20 11.79 32.78
CA THR A 85 27.54 10.65 32.13
C THR A 85 28.13 9.32 32.58
N ARG A 86 29.43 9.27 32.89
CA ARG A 86 30.16 8.06 33.30
C ARG A 86 29.73 7.57 34.69
N GLU A 87 29.55 8.46 35.67
CA GLU A 87 29.06 8.04 37.00
C GLU A 87 27.58 7.72 37.04
N LEU A 88 26.80 8.31 36.13
CA LEU A 88 25.41 7.90 35.94
C LEU A 88 25.33 6.47 35.38
N ILE A 89 26.13 6.15 34.36
CA ILE A 89 26.21 4.79 33.79
C ILE A 89 26.75 3.77 34.81
N ARG A 90 27.75 4.15 35.62
CA ARG A 90 28.34 3.26 36.64
C ARG A 90 27.36 2.90 37.75
N ARG A 91 26.58 3.87 38.26
CA ARG A 91 25.52 3.62 39.25
C ARG A 91 24.36 2.80 38.66
N TYR A 92 24.05 2.97 37.38
CA TYR A 92 23.01 2.18 36.71
C TYR A 92 23.40 0.72 36.47
N LEU A 93 24.70 0.43 36.26
CA LEU A 93 25.20 -0.94 36.09
C LEU A 93 25.34 -1.71 37.41
N SER A 94 25.49 -1.03 38.55
CA SER A 94 25.54 -1.69 39.87
C SER A 94 24.17 -2.15 40.38
N ASP A 95 23.10 -1.49 39.94
CA ASP A 95 21.74 -1.74 40.47
C ASP A 95 20.92 -2.70 39.60
N ALA A 96 21.48 -3.13 38.45
CA ALA A 96 20.84 -4.03 37.49
C ALA A 96 21.10 -5.50 37.84
N VAL A 97 20.39 -6.02 38.85
CA VAL A 97 20.39 -7.44 39.26
C VAL A 97 19.94 -8.40 38.13
N GLU A 98 19.36 -7.90 37.02
CA GLU A 98 19.01 -8.71 35.83
C GLU A 98 20.16 -8.91 34.82
N LEU A 99 21.37 -8.39 35.08
CA LEU A 99 22.58 -8.65 34.28
C LEU A 99 23.23 -10.02 34.55
N GLU A 100 22.72 -10.82 35.49
CA GLU A 100 23.26 -12.14 35.83
C GLU A 100 23.16 -13.16 34.67
N GLU A 101 22.17 -13.03 33.78
CA GLU A 101 22.11 -13.85 32.56
C GLU A 101 23.09 -13.38 31.46
N LEU A 102 23.44 -12.09 31.45
CA LEU A 102 24.47 -11.53 30.58
C LEU A 102 25.90 -11.90 31.04
N LEU A 103 26.08 -12.20 32.33
CA LEU A 103 27.36 -12.58 32.95
C LEU A 103 27.81 -14.01 32.64
N LYS A 104 26.94 -14.88 32.10
CA LYS A 104 27.34 -16.24 31.65
C LYS A 104 28.22 -16.23 30.40
N VAL A 105 28.34 -15.10 29.71
CA VAL A 105 29.24 -14.91 28.56
C VAL A 105 30.53 -14.21 29.00
N GLY A 106 31.26 -14.80 29.96
CA GLY A 106 32.68 -14.52 30.23
C GLY A 106 33.14 -13.05 30.14
N ILE A 107 32.46 -12.12 30.81
CA ILE A 107 32.83 -10.69 30.80
C ILE A 107 33.90 -10.43 31.86
N LYS A 108 35.13 -10.12 31.43
CA LYS A 108 36.13 -9.46 32.26
C LYS A 108 35.75 -7.97 32.35
N ILE A 109 35.30 -7.53 33.52
CA ILE A 109 35.12 -6.10 33.81
C ILE A 109 36.52 -5.47 33.79
N VAL A 110 36.81 -4.66 32.78
CA VAL A 110 38.03 -3.85 32.75
C VAL A 110 37.73 -2.59 33.55
N GLU A 111 38.37 -2.41 34.70
CA GLU A 111 38.37 -1.14 35.43
C GLU A 111 39.04 -0.08 34.57
N ILE A 112 38.23 0.78 33.94
CA ILE A 112 38.75 1.94 33.21
C ILE A 112 39.03 3.02 34.24
N ASP A 113 40.31 3.37 34.40
CA ASP A 113 40.84 4.37 35.33
C ASP A 113 40.60 5.82 34.83
N LYS A 114 40.94 6.80 35.66
CA LYS A 114 40.47 8.20 35.63
C LYS A 114 40.97 9.12 34.50
N GLU A 115 41.79 8.65 33.56
CA GLU A 115 42.45 9.54 32.56
C GLU A 115 42.44 9.07 31.10
N THR A 116 41.74 8.00 30.74
CA THR A 116 41.76 7.53 29.33
C THR A 116 40.72 8.26 28.46
N ASP A 117 41.20 8.95 27.42
CA ASP A 117 40.43 9.23 26.21
C ASP A 117 39.79 7.92 25.72
N PHE A 118 38.53 7.97 25.26
CA PHE A 118 37.88 6.81 24.64
C PHE A 118 38.76 6.32 23.49
N THR A 119 39.35 5.15 23.66
CA THR A 119 40.17 4.54 22.62
C THR A 119 39.25 4.13 21.46
N LYS A 120 39.83 3.91 20.29
CA LYS A 120 39.09 3.31 19.16
C LYS A 120 38.41 2.00 19.57
N ALA A 121 39.01 1.23 20.48
CA ALA A 121 38.44 -0.01 20.99
C ALA A 121 37.18 0.22 21.84
N ASP A 122 37.18 1.25 22.68
CA ASP A 122 36.01 1.61 23.52
C ASP A 122 34.82 2.08 22.66
N TRP A 123 35.08 2.83 21.59
CA TRP A 123 34.05 3.20 20.61
C TRP A 123 33.49 1.99 19.87
N ILE A 124 34.36 1.07 19.42
CA ILE A 124 33.93 -0.17 18.77
C ILE A 124 33.06 -1.00 19.72
N TRP A 125 33.43 -1.06 21.01
CA TRP A 125 32.69 -1.78 22.04
C TRP A 125 31.30 -1.17 22.29
N LEU A 126 31.21 0.16 22.46
CA LEU A 126 29.93 0.85 22.61
C LEU A 126 29.02 0.67 21.37
N CYS A 127 29.59 0.73 20.16
CA CYS A 127 28.85 0.45 18.93
C CYS A 127 28.27 -0.97 18.92
N LYS A 128 29.05 -1.97 19.35
CA LYS A 128 28.58 -3.36 19.43
C LYS A 128 27.49 -3.55 20.48
N ILE A 129 27.57 -2.87 21.63
CA ILE A 129 26.49 -2.90 22.64
C ILE A 129 25.19 -2.32 22.08
N ASN A 130 25.25 -1.15 21.45
CA ASN A 130 24.07 -0.50 20.90
C ASN A 130 23.41 -1.33 19.77
N GLN A 131 24.24 -1.99 18.96
CA GLN A 131 23.80 -2.94 17.93
C GLN A 131 23.06 -4.13 18.55
N LEU A 132 23.67 -4.78 19.56
CA LEU A 132 23.04 -5.92 20.25
C LEU A 132 21.75 -5.53 20.98
N TRP A 133 21.70 -4.33 21.56
CA TRP A 133 20.48 -3.82 22.19
C TRP A 133 19.36 -3.62 21.17
N SER A 134 19.67 -3.03 20.02
CA SER A 134 18.69 -2.83 18.93
C SER A 134 18.17 -4.16 18.37
N ILE A 135 19.05 -5.17 18.24
CA ILE A 135 18.67 -6.54 17.84
C ILE A 135 17.70 -7.12 18.87
N ARG A 136 18.05 -7.07 20.17
CA ARG A 136 17.20 -7.60 21.25
C ARG A 136 15.85 -6.89 21.31
N GLU A 137 15.84 -5.58 21.14
CA GLU A 137 14.62 -4.78 21.11
C GLU A 137 13.69 -5.23 19.97
N LEU A 138 14.20 -5.33 18.74
CA LEU A 138 13.38 -5.74 17.59
C LEU A 138 12.85 -7.17 17.77
N VAL A 139 13.73 -8.10 18.16
CA VAL A 139 13.38 -9.50 18.39
C VAL A 139 12.29 -9.63 19.44
N THR A 140 12.40 -8.89 20.55
CA THR A 140 11.41 -8.93 21.64
C THR A 140 10.09 -8.27 21.24
N ASN A 141 10.15 -7.10 20.63
CA ASN A 141 8.97 -6.31 20.27
C ASN A 141 8.10 -6.99 19.22
N TYR A 142 8.72 -7.71 18.28
CA TYR A 142 8.05 -8.33 17.14
C TYR A 142 8.13 -9.86 17.14
N GLN A 143 8.62 -10.46 18.24
CA GLN A 143 8.70 -11.90 18.47
C GLN A 143 9.43 -12.63 17.32
N ILE A 144 10.55 -12.07 16.85
CA ILE A 144 11.29 -12.63 15.70
C ILE A 144 11.99 -13.92 16.14
N GLU A 145 11.73 -15.01 15.43
CA GLU A 145 12.35 -16.31 15.73
C GLU A 145 13.62 -16.51 14.90
N GLN A 146 14.67 -17.04 15.52
CA GLN A 146 15.88 -17.45 14.80
C GLN A 146 15.58 -18.70 13.95
N PRO A 147 15.72 -18.65 12.61
CA PRO A 147 15.51 -19.83 11.77
C PRO A 147 16.57 -20.90 12.05
N LYS A 148 16.18 -22.18 12.04
CA LYS A 148 17.09 -23.32 12.30
C LYS A 148 18.29 -23.36 11.36
N ALA A 149 18.11 -22.90 10.12
CA ALA A 149 19.16 -22.87 9.10
C ALA A 149 20.23 -21.78 9.32
N MET A 150 20.03 -20.85 10.27
CA MET A 150 20.94 -19.73 10.52
C MET A 150 21.74 -19.91 11.81
N THR A 151 23.06 -19.74 11.72
CA THR A 151 23.91 -19.56 12.90
C THR A 151 23.63 -18.20 13.55
N THR A 152 23.95 -18.05 14.84
CA THR A 152 23.72 -16.79 15.57
C THR A 152 24.36 -15.57 14.90
N PRO A 153 25.63 -15.60 14.41
CA PRO A 153 26.22 -14.46 13.71
C PRO A 153 25.49 -14.10 12.40
N VAL A 154 24.94 -15.08 11.69
CA VAL A 154 24.15 -14.86 10.48
C VAL A 154 22.79 -14.28 10.83
N PHE A 155 22.18 -14.75 11.92
CA PHE A 155 20.92 -14.23 12.42
C PHE A 155 21.03 -12.78 12.91
N GLU A 156 22.11 -12.40 13.60
CA GLU A 156 22.36 -11.01 14.02
C GLU A 156 22.36 -10.04 12.80
N ARG A 157 23.10 -10.39 11.75
CA ARG A 157 23.13 -9.61 10.49
C ARG A 157 21.77 -9.56 9.80
N TYR A 158 21.06 -10.68 9.82
CA TYR A 158 19.70 -10.74 9.29
C TYR A 158 18.75 -9.79 10.06
N VAL A 159 18.82 -9.77 11.39
CA VAL A 159 18.02 -8.85 12.21
C VAL A 159 18.39 -7.39 11.94
N GLU A 160 19.65 -7.06 11.69
CA GLU A 160 20.04 -5.70 11.30
C GLU A 160 19.35 -5.22 10.03
N GLU A 161 19.21 -6.08 9.02
CA GLU A 161 18.41 -5.76 7.83
C GLU A 161 16.93 -5.55 8.17
N LEU A 162 16.39 -6.33 9.09
CA LEU A 162 15.02 -6.18 9.55
C LEU A 162 14.80 -4.89 10.34
N ILE A 163 15.78 -4.42 11.10
CA ILE A 163 15.73 -3.12 11.80
C ILE A 163 15.61 -1.98 10.77
N ILE A 164 16.39 -2.04 9.69
CA ILE A 164 16.34 -1.04 8.61
C ILE A 164 14.96 -1.07 7.96
N HIS A 165 14.45 -2.26 7.65
CA HIS A 165 13.14 -2.40 7.01
C HIS A 165 11.99 -1.98 7.93
N GLU A 166 12.04 -2.29 9.23
CA GLU A 166 11.05 -1.82 10.22
C GLU A 166 10.95 -0.30 10.24
N LYS A 167 12.10 0.38 10.29
CA LYS A 167 12.15 1.85 10.28
C LYS A 167 11.57 2.42 9.00
N MET A 168 11.88 1.78 7.87
CA MET A 168 11.35 2.16 6.56
C MET A 168 9.82 2.01 6.53
N LEU A 169 9.27 0.86 6.94
CA LEU A 169 7.82 0.65 7.07
C LEU A 169 7.16 1.68 8.02
N ARG A 170 7.76 1.93 9.17
CA ARG A 170 7.17 2.76 10.24
C ARG A 170 7.25 4.27 9.96
N ILE A 171 8.41 4.75 9.55
CA ILE A 171 8.73 6.18 9.48
C ILE A 171 8.47 6.72 8.06
N GLU A 172 8.94 6.01 7.04
CA GLU A 172 8.88 6.51 5.66
C GLU A 172 7.55 6.15 5.01
N GLU A 173 7.18 4.88 5.06
CA GLU A 173 5.93 4.38 4.48
C GLU A 173 4.74 4.81 5.35
N GLY A 174 4.89 4.73 6.69
CA GLY A 174 3.92 5.23 7.66
C GLY A 174 2.96 4.16 8.15
N TRP A 175 3.38 2.90 8.17
CA TRP A 175 2.65 1.81 8.80
C TRP A 175 2.69 1.93 10.32
N ASP A 176 1.57 1.64 10.97
CA ASP A 176 1.53 1.56 12.44
C ASP A 176 2.19 0.28 12.97
N LYS A 177 2.45 0.26 14.27
CA LYS A 177 3.12 -0.85 14.96
C LYS A 177 2.37 -2.19 14.80
N GLN A 178 1.04 -2.17 14.75
CA GLN A 178 0.24 -3.40 14.64
C GLN A 178 0.36 -4.01 13.24
N ALA A 179 0.34 -3.18 12.19
CA ALA A 179 0.61 -3.65 10.84
C ALA A 179 2.00 -4.30 10.75
N ILE A 180 3.04 -3.65 11.32
CA ILE A 180 4.41 -4.16 11.30
C ILE A 180 4.55 -5.45 12.12
N LEU A 181 3.82 -5.60 13.22
CA LEU A 181 3.74 -6.87 13.94
C LEU A 181 3.23 -7.99 13.04
N GLY A 182 2.17 -7.74 12.24
CA GLY A 182 1.68 -8.68 11.23
C GLY A 182 2.72 -9.07 10.19
N TYR A 183 3.51 -8.11 9.72
CA TYR A 183 4.60 -8.36 8.79
C TYR A 183 5.63 -9.34 9.38
N PHE A 184 6.06 -9.14 10.62
CA PHE A 184 7.03 -10.04 11.26
C PHE A 184 6.46 -11.42 11.58
N GLN A 185 5.17 -11.51 11.97
CA GLN A 185 4.49 -12.80 12.11
C GLN A 185 4.45 -13.58 10.79
N GLN A 186 4.23 -12.88 9.67
CA GLN A 186 4.26 -13.50 8.34
C GLN A 186 5.66 -14.01 7.99
N ILE A 187 6.69 -13.22 8.26
CA ILE A 187 8.09 -13.63 8.11
C ILE A 187 8.35 -14.91 8.90
N ASN A 188 8.08 -14.91 10.22
CA ASN A 188 8.31 -16.08 11.06
C ASN A 188 7.62 -17.33 10.50
N THR A 189 6.38 -17.20 10.04
CA THR A 189 5.62 -18.31 9.44
C THR A 189 6.32 -18.89 8.20
N TYR A 190 6.81 -18.05 7.30
CA TYR A 190 7.50 -18.51 6.08
C TYR A 190 8.88 -19.10 6.40
N LEU A 191 9.59 -18.52 7.36
CA LEU A 191 10.97 -18.90 7.65
C LEU A 191 11.09 -20.15 8.51
N LYS A 192 10.05 -20.49 9.30
CA LYS A 192 10.04 -21.63 10.21
C LYS A 192 10.45 -22.96 9.57
N ASN A 193 10.10 -23.16 8.29
CA ASN A 193 10.32 -24.40 7.55
C ASN A 193 11.32 -24.25 6.38
N THR A 194 12.06 -23.15 6.31
CA THR A 194 13.00 -22.93 5.21
C THR A 194 14.37 -23.54 5.53
N GLU A 195 14.83 -24.46 4.66
CA GLU A 195 15.98 -25.33 4.93
C GLU A 195 17.35 -24.66 4.77
N THR A 196 17.44 -23.53 4.05
CA THR A 196 18.73 -22.87 3.78
C THR A 196 18.68 -21.36 3.99
N THR A 197 19.77 -20.80 4.49
CA THR A 197 19.97 -19.34 4.62
C THR A 197 19.76 -18.59 3.31
N LYS A 198 20.22 -19.14 2.18
CA LYS A 198 20.04 -18.52 0.87
C LYS A 198 18.56 -18.34 0.52
N ARG A 199 17.76 -19.39 0.69
CA ARG A 199 16.31 -19.35 0.41
C ARG A 199 15.56 -18.41 1.36
N ILE A 200 16.02 -18.29 2.61
CA ILE A 200 15.48 -17.30 3.57
C ILE A 200 15.70 -15.87 3.05
N LEU A 201 16.90 -15.54 2.60
CA LEU A 201 17.23 -14.20 2.10
C LEU A 201 16.48 -13.87 0.79
N GLU A 202 16.37 -14.85 -0.12
CA GLU A 202 15.56 -14.72 -1.34
C GLU A 202 14.09 -14.44 -0.99
N GLN A 203 13.51 -15.20 -0.06
CA GLN A 203 12.13 -15.00 0.37
C GLN A 203 11.93 -13.63 1.04
N LEU A 204 12.88 -13.19 1.87
CA LEU A 204 12.83 -11.86 2.46
C LEU A 204 12.81 -10.78 1.38
N SER A 205 13.63 -10.91 0.33
CA SER A 205 13.64 -9.94 -0.78
C SER A 205 12.27 -9.85 -1.48
N ILE A 206 11.59 -10.99 -1.68
CA ILE A 206 10.25 -11.05 -2.25
C ILE A 206 9.24 -10.36 -1.33
N LEU A 207 9.26 -10.65 -0.03
CA LEU A 207 8.36 -10.03 0.95
C LEU A 207 8.56 -8.51 1.00
N LYS A 208 9.81 -8.02 0.97
CA LYS A 208 10.12 -6.58 0.90
C LYS A 208 9.57 -5.91 -0.36
N VAL A 209 9.43 -6.64 -1.47
CA VAL A 209 8.77 -6.13 -2.69
C VAL A 209 7.25 -6.16 -2.52
N GLU A 210 6.69 -7.22 -1.96
CA GLU A 210 5.25 -7.34 -1.72
C GLU A 210 4.69 -6.22 -0.84
N THR A 211 5.46 -5.71 0.14
CA THR A 211 5.03 -4.54 0.95
C THR A 211 4.82 -3.27 0.12
N LYS A 212 5.36 -3.21 -1.11
CA LYS A 212 5.20 -2.09 -2.05
C LYS A 212 4.21 -2.36 -3.19
N ARG A 213 3.56 -3.53 -3.16
CA ARG A 213 2.57 -3.97 -4.14
C ARG A 213 1.18 -3.90 -3.53
N VAL A 214 0.46 -2.81 -3.76
CA VAL A 214 -0.88 -2.60 -3.23
C VAL A 214 -1.80 -3.71 -3.74
N GLY A 215 -2.34 -4.50 -2.82
CA GLY A 215 -3.16 -5.68 -3.15
C GLY A 215 -2.44 -7.03 -3.10
N SER A 216 -1.12 -7.04 -2.88
CA SER A 216 -0.38 -8.27 -2.59
C SER A 216 -0.83 -8.91 -1.29
N ARG A 217 -0.47 -10.17 -1.05
CA ARG A 217 -0.84 -10.88 0.18
C ARG A 217 -0.30 -10.15 1.41
N LEU A 218 0.97 -9.77 1.39
CA LEU A 218 1.60 -9.09 2.52
C LEU A 218 1.07 -7.65 2.70
N TYR A 219 0.91 -6.87 1.61
CA TYR A 219 0.30 -5.54 1.71
C TYR A 219 -1.11 -5.61 2.29
N THR A 220 -1.90 -6.60 1.87
CA THR A 220 -3.25 -6.82 2.40
C THR A 220 -3.24 -7.17 3.88
N LYS A 221 -2.26 -7.95 4.33
CA LYS A 221 -2.07 -8.26 5.76
C LYS A 221 -1.74 -6.99 6.56
N LEU A 222 -0.77 -6.19 6.10
CA LEU A 222 -0.45 -4.88 6.70
C LEU A 222 -1.69 -3.98 6.79
N PHE A 223 -2.45 -3.87 5.69
CA PHE A 223 -3.68 -3.08 5.63
C PHE A 223 -4.74 -3.57 6.62
N ASN A 224 -4.96 -4.89 6.69
CA ASN A 224 -5.98 -5.47 7.58
C ASN A 224 -5.60 -5.37 9.05
N GLU A 225 -4.33 -5.59 9.39
CA GLU A 225 -3.85 -5.59 10.78
C GLU A 225 -3.62 -4.19 11.34
N SER A 226 -3.42 -3.18 10.50
CA SER A 226 -3.30 -1.79 10.94
C SER A 226 -4.46 -1.38 11.87
N ASN A 227 -4.13 -0.66 12.95
CA ASN A 227 -5.07 -0.07 13.89
C ASN A 227 -5.61 1.29 13.45
N TYR A 228 -5.15 1.80 12.30
CA TYR A 228 -5.72 2.99 11.70
C TYR A 228 -7.23 2.85 11.47
N THR A 229 -7.93 3.97 11.59
CA THR A 229 -9.32 4.07 11.17
C THR A 229 -9.45 3.73 9.68
N ASP A 230 -10.64 3.33 9.24
CA ASP A 230 -10.88 3.01 7.82
C ASP A 230 -10.50 4.18 6.89
N ARG A 231 -10.69 5.42 7.35
CA ARG A 231 -10.29 6.63 6.61
C ARG A 231 -8.78 6.76 6.50
N GLU A 232 -8.06 6.63 7.61
CA GLU A 232 -6.60 6.70 7.63
C GLU A 232 -5.97 5.60 6.76
N LYS A 233 -6.54 4.39 6.76
CA LYS A 233 -6.11 3.30 5.88
C LYS A 233 -6.24 3.66 4.39
N ILE A 234 -7.36 4.26 3.99
CA ILE A 234 -7.58 4.70 2.61
C ILE A 234 -6.57 5.79 2.24
N ILE A 235 -6.38 6.79 3.10
CA ILE A 235 -5.42 7.87 2.87
C ILE A 235 -3.98 7.33 2.76
N LEU A 236 -3.61 6.34 3.57
CA LEU A 236 -2.31 5.70 3.51
C LEU A 236 -2.08 5.01 2.15
N VAL A 237 -3.07 4.26 1.64
CA VAL A 237 -3.01 3.67 0.29
C VAL A 237 -2.83 4.75 -0.77
N MET A 238 -3.58 5.87 -0.68
CA MET A 238 -3.46 6.98 -1.62
C MET A 238 -2.08 7.66 -1.54
N LYS A 239 -1.50 7.79 -0.34
CA LYS A 239 -0.14 8.32 -0.13
C LYS A 239 0.92 7.41 -0.75
N HIS A 240 0.84 6.10 -0.52
CA HIS A 240 1.76 5.11 -1.10
C HIS A 240 1.80 5.19 -2.63
N LEU A 241 0.62 5.31 -3.26
CA LEU A 241 0.48 5.45 -4.71
C LEU A 241 0.80 6.86 -5.22
N GLN A 242 1.09 7.82 -4.34
CA GLN A 242 1.17 9.26 -4.62
C GLN A 242 0.04 9.73 -5.53
N ALA A 243 -1.18 9.40 -5.12
CA ALA A 243 -2.41 9.73 -5.84
C ALA A 243 -2.63 11.25 -5.87
N SER A 244 -2.78 11.81 -7.07
CA SER A 244 -3.03 13.24 -7.29
C SER A 244 -3.97 13.47 -8.47
N ILE A 245 -4.70 14.59 -8.45
CA ILE A 245 -5.57 14.98 -9.55
C ILE A 245 -4.82 16.01 -10.40
N ASP A 246 -4.71 15.77 -11.70
CA ASP A 246 -4.09 16.70 -12.65
C ASP A 246 -5.02 17.85 -13.06
N SER A 247 -4.54 18.72 -13.96
CA SER A 247 -5.30 19.86 -14.50
C SER A 247 -6.53 19.44 -15.32
N ASN A 248 -6.56 18.22 -15.85
CA ASN A 248 -7.70 17.63 -16.55
C ASN A 248 -8.70 16.95 -15.60
N GLY A 249 -8.47 17.07 -14.29
CA GLY A 249 -9.30 16.44 -13.29
C GLY A 249 -9.16 14.93 -13.27
N MET A 250 -8.09 14.36 -13.83
CA MET A 250 -7.82 12.92 -13.89
C MET A 250 -6.86 12.50 -12.78
N LEU A 251 -7.15 11.36 -12.16
CA LEU A 251 -6.28 10.75 -11.17
C LEU A 251 -5.00 10.19 -11.80
N GLN A 252 -3.87 10.60 -11.26
CA GLN A 252 -2.53 10.11 -11.57
C GLN A 252 -1.95 9.38 -10.36
N LEU A 253 -1.33 8.23 -10.58
CA LEU A 253 -0.62 7.46 -9.55
C LEU A 253 0.88 7.51 -9.88
N LYS A 254 1.65 8.32 -9.16
CA LYS A 254 3.08 8.60 -9.46
C LYS A 254 4.04 8.04 -8.40
N GLY A 255 3.52 7.25 -7.47
CA GLY A 255 4.27 6.75 -6.33
C GLY A 255 5.20 5.59 -6.64
N PRO A 256 6.12 5.29 -5.72
CA PRO A 256 7.00 4.12 -5.84
C PRO A 256 6.23 2.79 -5.63
N TYR A 257 4.99 2.85 -5.14
CA TYR A 257 4.10 1.70 -5.03
C TYR A 257 3.31 1.53 -6.31
N GLN A 258 2.98 0.28 -6.60
CA GLN A 258 2.15 -0.08 -7.73
C GLN A 258 1.05 -1.02 -7.25
N LEU A 259 -0.07 -1.05 -7.97
CA LEU A 259 -1.00 -2.17 -7.81
C LEU A 259 -0.25 -3.47 -8.13
N ASP A 260 -0.52 -4.50 -7.34
CA ASP A 260 0.05 -5.82 -7.57
C ASP A 260 -0.48 -6.39 -8.89
N SER A 261 0.41 -6.68 -9.86
CA SER A 261 0.03 -7.23 -11.16
C SER A 261 -0.61 -8.62 -11.02
N GLU A 262 -0.27 -9.32 -9.95
CA GLU A 262 -0.77 -10.66 -9.63
C GLU A 262 -2.06 -10.62 -8.81
N MET A 263 -2.65 -9.43 -8.56
CA MET A 263 -3.90 -9.32 -7.83
C MET A 263 -5.09 -9.77 -8.71
N PRO A 264 -5.73 -10.92 -8.41
CA PRO A 264 -6.91 -11.35 -9.14
C PRO A 264 -8.15 -10.52 -8.78
N PRO A 265 -9.19 -10.51 -9.63
CA PRO A 265 -10.44 -9.77 -9.39
C PRO A 265 -11.25 -10.16 -8.14
N HIS A 266 -10.91 -11.27 -7.48
CA HIS A 266 -11.51 -11.74 -6.23
C HIS A 266 -10.59 -11.58 -5.01
N ARG A 267 -9.44 -10.90 -5.14
CA ARG A 267 -8.50 -10.73 -4.02
C ARG A 267 -9.19 -10.06 -2.83
N SER A 268 -8.92 -10.57 -1.62
CA SER A 268 -9.44 -10.04 -0.36
C SER A 268 -9.11 -8.56 -0.13
N PHE A 269 -8.01 -8.04 -0.69
CA PHE A 269 -7.72 -6.61 -0.66
C PHE A 269 -8.87 -5.76 -1.19
N LEU A 270 -9.46 -6.16 -2.32
CA LEU A 270 -10.54 -5.40 -2.97
C LEU A 270 -11.75 -5.29 -2.04
N GLU A 271 -12.08 -6.38 -1.34
CA GLU A 271 -13.17 -6.41 -0.34
C GLU A 271 -12.82 -5.59 0.90
N SER A 272 -11.61 -5.75 1.44
CA SER A 272 -11.13 -4.98 2.60
C SER A 272 -11.14 -3.47 2.31
N PHE A 273 -10.59 -3.07 1.16
CA PHE A 273 -10.52 -1.67 0.77
C PHE A 273 -11.91 -1.08 0.52
N ALA A 274 -12.78 -1.78 -0.21
CA ALA A 274 -14.16 -1.37 -0.44
C ALA A 274 -14.96 -1.24 0.88
N LYS A 275 -14.78 -2.20 1.79
CA LYS A 275 -15.37 -2.16 3.13
C LYS A 275 -14.87 -0.95 3.93
N SER A 276 -13.58 -0.65 3.90
CA SER A 276 -13.06 0.56 4.55
C SER A 276 -13.64 1.83 3.92
N VAL A 277 -13.76 1.92 2.59
CA VAL A 277 -14.41 3.06 1.92
C VAL A 277 -15.84 3.25 2.40
N THR A 278 -16.64 2.18 2.42
CA THR A 278 -18.05 2.27 2.83
C THR A 278 -18.21 2.64 4.31
N LYS A 279 -17.30 2.23 5.18
CA LYS A 279 -17.29 2.60 6.61
C LYS A 279 -16.79 4.02 6.87
N ALA A 280 -15.76 4.47 6.13
CA ALA A 280 -15.17 5.79 6.30
C ALA A 280 -16.08 6.92 5.81
N TYR A 281 -17.01 6.61 4.91
CA TYR A 281 -17.91 7.55 4.25
C TYR A 281 -19.35 7.01 4.18
N PRO A 282 -20.01 6.71 5.31
CA PRO A 282 -21.29 5.97 5.34
C PRO A 282 -22.41 6.63 4.51
N SER A 283 -22.33 7.95 4.30
CA SER A 283 -23.26 8.73 3.50
C SER A 283 -22.89 8.81 2.00
N GLY A 284 -21.87 8.09 1.54
CA GLY A 284 -21.38 8.13 0.16
C GLY A 284 -20.59 9.39 -0.19
N PHE A 285 -20.33 9.65 -1.47
CA PHE A 285 -19.45 10.77 -1.92
C PHE A 285 -20.18 12.03 -2.38
N LEU A 286 -21.46 12.17 -2.06
CA LEU A 286 -22.22 13.36 -2.47
C LEU A 286 -21.69 14.64 -1.80
N PRO A 287 -21.74 15.80 -2.49
CA PRO A 287 -21.39 17.09 -1.89
C PRO A 287 -22.20 17.34 -0.62
N GLY A 288 -21.53 17.80 0.44
CA GLY A 288 -22.14 18.06 1.75
C GLY A 288 -22.25 16.83 2.67
N ASN A 289 -22.08 15.60 2.17
CA ASN A 289 -22.20 14.40 2.99
C ASN A 289 -20.98 14.11 3.86
N ASN A 290 -19.81 14.68 3.52
CA ASN A 290 -18.56 14.53 4.27
C ASN A 290 -17.87 15.91 4.35
N PRO A 291 -18.42 16.87 5.12
CA PRO A 291 -17.93 18.26 5.16
C PRO A 291 -16.47 18.38 5.61
N GLU A 292 -15.99 17.41 6.39
CA GLU A 292 -14.62 17.32 6.88
C GLU A 292 -13.64 16.68 5.87
N THR A 293 -14.14 16.20 4.73
CA THR A 293 -13.33 15.62 3.66
C THR A 293 -13.32 16.54 2.45
N SER A 294 -12.13 16.88 1.95
CA SER A 294 -12.02 17.71 0.75
C SER A 294 -12.65 17.02 -0.47
N LYS A 295 -13.26 17.82 -1.36
CA LYS A 295 -13.78 17.32 -2.65
C LYS A 295 -12.69 16.62 -3.46
N GLN A 296 -11.44 17.09 -3.37
CA GLN A 296 -10.30 16.49 -4.05
C GLN A 296 -9.99 15.08 -3.54
N THR A 297 -10.04 14.86 -2.22
CA THR A 297 -9.88 13.53 -1.62
C THR A 297 -11.00 12.59 -2.08
N LEU A 298 -12.26 13.03 -2.07
CA LEU A 298 -13.38 12.22 -2.57
C LEU A 298 -13.22 11.91 -4.07
N LYS A 299 -12.70 12.86 -4.84
CA LYS A 299 -12.43 12.70 -6.27
C LYS A 299 -11.34 11.64 -6.53
N ILE A 300 -10.27 11.66 -5.75
CA ILE A 300 -9.21 10.65 -5.78
C ILE A 300 -9.80 9.26 -5.49
N ILE A 301 -10.56 9.12 -4.40
CA ILE A 301 -11.12 7.82 -4.01
C ILE A 301 -12.13 7.32 -5.05
N HIS A 302 -12.99 8.21 -5.57
CA HIS A 302 -13.92 7.87 -6.64
C HIS A 302 -13.19 7.35 -7.89
N GLN A 303 -12.19 8.09 -8.38
CA GLN A 303 -11.46 7.69 -9.58
C GLN A 303 -10.51 6.51 -9.37
N PHE A 304 -10.08 6.22 -8.15
CA PHE A 304 -9.22 5.07 -7.87
C PHE A 304 -9.87 3.74 -8.29
N ARG A 305 -11.20 3.65 -8.29
CA ARG A 305 -11.93 2.49 -8.82
C ARG A 305 -11.60 2.18 -10.29
N MET A 306 -11.26 3.21 -11.08
CA MET A 306 -10.85 3.05 -12.48
C MET A 306 -9.56 2.24 -12.57
N TYR A 307 -8.61 2.48 -11.67
CA TYR A 307 -7.33 1.75 -11.64
C TYR A 307 -7.50 0.32 -11.11
N LEU A 308 -8.43 0.09 -10.19
CA LEU A 308 -8.81 -1.27 -9.77
C LEU A 308 -9.44 -2.04 -10.95
N ASP A 309 -10.29 -1.37 -11.73
CA ASP A 309 -10.83 -1.92 -12.98
C ASP A 309 -9.73 -2.25 -14.01
N LEU A 310 -8.76 -1.35 -14.22
CA LEU A 310 -7.59 -1.61 -15.07
C LEU A 310 -6.85 -2.88 -14.63
N GLN A 311 -6.58 -3.01 -13.33
CA GLN A 311 -5.89 -4.16 -12.78
C GLN A 311 -6.68 -5.45 -13.03
N ASN A 312 -8.00 -5.44 -12.80
CA ASN A 312 -8.86 -6.59 -13.09
C ASN A 312 -8.82 -7.00 -14.57
N ILE A 313 -8.91 -6.04 -15.48
CA ILE A 313 -8.86 -6.27 -16.93
C ILE A 313 -7.50 -6.85 -17.33
N ARG A 314 -6.39 -6.25 -16.86
CA ARG A 314 -5.04 -6.72 -17.14
C ARG A 314 -4.84 -8.14 -16.64
N TYR A 315 -5.25 -8.43 -15.40
CA TYR A 315 -5.14 -9.76 -14.82
C TYR A 315 -5.79 -10.82 -15.70
N ILE A 316 -7.05 -10.60 -16.12
CA ILE A 316 -7.76 -11.55 -17.01
C ILE A 316 -7.04 -11.69 -18.36
N ARG A 317 -6.58 -10.57 -18.94
CA ARG A 317 -5.90 -10.57 -20.24
C ARG A 317 -4.56 -11.32 -20.22
N THR A 318 -3.82 -11.26 -19.11
CA THR A 318 -2.46 -11.82 -19.01
C THR A 318 -2.42 -13.24 -18.45
N HIS A 319 -3.35 -13.62 -17.58
CA HIS A 319 -3.28 -14.91 -16.86
C HIS A 319 -4.10 -16.03 -17.50
N TYR A 320 -5.00 -15.70 -18.44
CA TYR A 320 -5.89 -16.68 -19.06
C TYR A 320 -5.70 -16.72 -20.57
N ALA A 321 -5.66 -17.94 -21.11
CA ALA A 321 -5.64 -18.18 -22.54
C ALA A 321 -7.05 -18.04 -23.15
N GLY A 322 -7.12 -17.56 -24.39
CA GLY A 322 -8.39 -17.38 -25.10
C GLY A 322 -8.24 -16.43 -26.29
N ALA A 323 -9.04 -16.64 -27.33
CA ALA A 323 -9.01 -15.82 -28.54
C ALA A 323 -9.63 -14.43 -28.31
N THR A 324 -10.57 -14.31 -27.38
CA THR A 324 -11.24 -13.06 -26.99
C THR A 324 -11.14 -12.82 -25.49
N ASP A 325 -11.35 -11.58 -25.04
CA ASP A 325 -11.40 -11.24 -23.61
C ASP A 325 -12.49 -12.05 -22.86
N LEU A 326 -13.62 -12.30 -23.52
CA LEU A 326 -14.68 -13.15 -22.99
C LEU A 326 -14.22 -14.61 -22.79
N ASP A 327 -13.46 -15.19 -23.73
CA ASP A 327 -12.93 -16.55 -23.56
C ASP A 327 -12.04 -16.63 -22.32
N LYS A 328 -11.17 -15.63 -22.15
CA LYS A 328 -10.27 -15.50 -21.00
C LYS A 328 -11.05 -15.33 -19.69
N LEU A 329 -12.06 -14.47 -19.68
CA LEU A 329 -12.95 -14.29 -18.52
C LEU A 329 -13.73 -15.57 -18.19
N LEU A 330 -14.15 -16.33 -19.19
CA LEU A 330 -14.84 -17.60 -19.00
C LEU A 330 -13.94 -18.70 -18.45
N ALA A 331 -12.65 -18.69 -18.80
CA ALA A 331 -11.64 -19.56 -18.22
C ALA A 331 -11.41 -19.23 -16.74
N TYR A 332 -11.24 -17.94 -16.40
CA TYR A 332 -11.26 -17.46 -15.01
C TYR A 332 -12.53 -17.89 -14.27
N GLY A 333 -13.67 -17.84 -14.97
CA GLY A 333 -14.97 -18.27 -14.47
C GLY A 333 -15.08 -19.75 -14.07
N GLN A 334 -14.14 -20.60 -14.51
CA GLN A 334 -14.08 -22.01 -14.07
C GLN A 334 -13.50 -22.14 -12.66
N GLU A 335 -12.61 -21.24 -12.28
CA GLU A 335 -11.99 -21.21 -10.95
C GLU A 335 -12.78 -20.34 -9.98
N GLN A 336 -13.43 -19.28 -10.48
CA GLN A 336 -14.11 -18.26 -9.69
C GLN A 336 -15.50 -17.96 -10.24
N PRO A 337 -16.60 -18.15 -9.47
CA PRO A 337 -17.95 -17.95 -9.98
C PRO A 337 -18.22 -16.53 -10.50
N LEU A 338 -18.84 -16.45 -11.68
CA LEU A 338 -19.26 -15.22 -12.35
C LEU A 338 -20.78 -15.10 -12.45
N ILE A 339 -21.27 -13.86 -12.47
CA ILE A 339 -22.70 -13.52 -12.57
C ILE A 339 -22.95 -12.79 -13.89
N PHE A 340 -23.89 -13.29 -14.71
CA PHE A 340 -24.23 -12.79 -16.05
C PHE A 340 -25.58 -12.07 -16.12
N SER A 341 -26.31 -11.97 -15.00
CA SER A 341 -27.70 -11.49 -14.97
C SER A 341 -27.85 -10.04 -14.51
N LYS A 342 -26.73 -9.32 -14.34
CA LYS A 342 -26.72 -7.93 -13.89
C LYS A 342 -27.05 -7.00 -15.06
N SER A 343 -27.78 -5.91 -14.79
CA SER A 343 -28.16 -4.97 -15.86
C SER A 343 -26.94 -4.29 -16.45
N SER A 344 -26.94 -4.18 -17.78
CA SER A 344 -25.91 -3.56 -18.60
C SER A 344 -26.37 -2.23 -19.22
N ARG A 345 -27.61 -1.80 -18.95
CA ARG A 345 -28.25 -0.53 -19.40
C ARG A 345 -27.32 0.68 -19.48
N LEU A 346 -26.57 0.96 -18.40
CA LEU A 346 -25.72 2.15 -18.32
C LEU A 346 -24.45 2.09 -19.19
N HIS A 347 -24.17 0.91 -19.75
CA HIS A 347 -23.03 0.60 -20.61
C HIS A 347 -23.43 0.36 -22.06
N ASN A 348 -24.68 0.69 -22.43
CA ASN A 348 -25.18 0.63 -23.80
C ASN A 348 -25.61 2.03 -24.26
N ARG A 349 -24.62 2.92 -24.41
CA ARG A 349 -24.83 4.33 -24.71
C ARG A 349 -24.92 4.58 -26.22
N TYR A 350 -25.63 5.64 -26.57
CA TYR A 350 -25.88 6.06 -27.94
C TYR A 350 -25.70 7.58 -28.08
N SER A 351 -25.58 8.05 -29.32
CA SER A 351 -25.57 9.48 -29.65
C SER A 351 -26.37 9.73 -30.94
N ALA A 352 -26.58 10.99 -31.30
CA ALA A 352 -27.26 11.33 -32.56
C ALA A 352 -26.52 10.75 -33.79
N LYS A 353 -25.19 10.66 -33.73
CA LYS A 353 -24.36 10.08 -34.80
C LYS A 353 -24.39 8.55 -34.80
N TYR A 354 -24.62 7.94 -33.65
CA TYR A 354 -24.62 6.49 -33.46
C TYR A 354 -25.88 6.07 -32.71
N PRO A 355 -27.02 5.94 -33.42
CA PRO A 355 -28.31 5.68 -32.79
C PRO A 355 -28.33 4.30 -32.11
N PHE A 356 -29.16 4.17 -31.08
CA PHE A 356 -29.31 2.93 -30.33
C PHE A 356 -29.92 1.83 -31.20
N LYS A 357 -29.25 0.67 -31.29
CA LYS A 357 -29.70 -0.49 -32.08
C LYS A 357 -30.07 -1.71 -31.23
N GLY A 358 -30.07 -1.57 -29.90
CA GLY A 358 -30.24 -2.66 -28.95
C GLY A 358 -29.00 -2.92 -28.10
N GLN A 359 -29.08 -3.93 -27.24
CA GLN A 359 -27.97 -4.32 -26.36
C GLN A 359 -26.75 -4.82 -27.18
N GLU A 360 -25.66 -4.08 -27.09
CA GLU A 360 -24.33 -4.39 -27.68
C GLU A 360 -23.36 -4.91 -26.64
N ASN A 361 -23.48 -4.40 -25.42
CA ASN A 361 -22.61 -4.69 -24.29
C ASN A 361 -23.40 -5.40 -23.19
N ASP A 362 -22.76 -6.35 -22.52
CA ASP A 362 -23.30 -7.03 -21.35
C ASP A 362 -22.35 -6.88 -20.15
N LYS A 363 -22.91 -7.02 -18.94
CA LYS A 363 -22.18 -6.86 -17.68
C LYS A 363 -22.02 -8.22 -17.00
N ILE A 364 -20.77 -8.62 -16.79
CA ILE A 364 -20.42 -9.82 -16.04
C ILE A 364 -19.70 -9.40 -14.76
N THR A 365 -20.09 -9.94 -13.61
CA THR A 365 -19.46 -9.58 -12.32
C THR A 365 -18.87 -10.78 -11.62
N THR A 366 -17.88 -10.55 -10.77
CA THR A 366 -17.48 -11.53 -9.75
C THR A 366 -18.62 -11.81 -8.77
N LYS A 367 -18.54 -12.93 -8.05
CA LYS A 367 -19.55 -13.32 -7.04
C LYS A 367 -19.80 -12.24 -5.97
N ASN A 368 -18.74 -11.56 -5.51
CA ASN A 368 -18.85 -10.46 -4.55
C ASN A 368 -19.45 -9.18 -5.16
N GLY A 369 -19.50 -9.07 -6.50
CA GLY A 369 -20.09 -7.96 -7.24
C GLY A 369 -19.27 -6.66 -7.22
N LEU A 370 -18.02 -6.71 -6.73
CA LEU A 370 -17.14 -5.54 -6.71
C LEU A 370 -16.47 -5.34 -8.07
N SER A 371 -15.98 -6.42 -8.68
CA SER A 371 -15.34 -6.38 -9.98
C SER A 371 -16.38 -6.69 -11.06
N GLU A 372 -16.62 -5.75 -11.96
CA GLU A 372 -17.46 -5.92 -13.13
C GLU A 372 -16.60 -5.92 -14.41
N PHE A 373 -17.12 -6.53 -15.47
CA PHE A 373 -16.51 -6.59 -16.79
C PHE A 373 -17.60 -6.27 -17.80
N ILE A 374 -17.36 -5.25 -18.62
CA ILE A 374 -18.26 -4.88 -19.70
C ILE A 374 -17.75 -5.55 -20.97
N VAL A 375 -18.57 -6.42 -21.55
CA VAL A 375 -18.19 -7.23 -22.71
C VAL A 375 -19.07 -6.87 -23.89
N ASN A 376 -18.46 -6.58 -25.04
CA ASN A 376 -19.20 -6.51 -26.28
C ASN A 376 -19.60 -7.93 -26.71
N VAL A 377 -20.89 -8.24 -26.72
CA VAL A 377 -21.41 -9.62 -26.84
C VAL A 377 -21.17 -10.27 -28.21
N ARG A 378 -20.89 -9.45 -29.23
CA ARG A 378 -20.60 -9.92 -30.60
C ARG A 378 -19.12 -10.21 -30.80
N THR A 379 -18.24 -9.32 -30.32
CA THR A 379 -16.80 -9.44 -30.52
C THR A 379 -16.09 -10.19 -29.39
N GLY A 380 -16.72 -10.31 -28.22
CA GLY A 380 -16.11 -10.87 -27.03
C GLY A 380 -15.00 -10.01 -26.43
N LYS A 381 -14.78 -8.77 -26.89
CA LYS A 381 -13.80 -7.85 -26.33
C LYS A 381 -14.35 -7.12 -25.11
N PHE A 382 -13.49 -6.77 -24.17
CA PHE A 382 -13.85 -5.82 -23.12
C PHE A 382 -14.11 -4.43 -23.71
N VAL A 383 -15.12 -3.75 -23.18
CA VAL A 383 -15.36 -2.33 -23.42
C VAL A 383 -14.80 -1.58 -22.24
N THR A 384 -13.66 -0.94 -22.45
CA THR A 384 -12.94 -0.24 -21.39
C THR A 384 -12.35 1.07 -21.89
N GLN A 385 -12.31 2.06 -21.00
CA GLN A 385 -11.65 3.34 -21.26
C GLN A 385 -10.13 3.19 -21.42
N TRP A 386 -9.56 2.12 -20.86
CA TRP A 386 -8.12 1.85 -20.89
C TRP A 386 -7.59 1.43 -22.27
N ASP A 387 -8.48 1.15 -23.21
CA ASP A 387 -8.12 0.96 -24.62
C ASP A 387 -8.01 2.31 -25.38
N VAL A 388 -8.31 3.44 -24.73
CA VAL A 388 -8.25 4.81 -25.28
C VAL A 388 -7.28 5.69 -24.47
N LEU A 389 -7.21 5.49 -23.16
CA LEU A 389 -6.25 6.18 -22.31
C LEU A 389 -4.85 5.58 -22.51
N HIS A 390 -3.86 6.45 -22.63
CA HIS A 390 -2.46 6.08 -22.79
C HIS A 390 -1.61 6.72 -21.70
N GLU A 391 -0.45 6.13 -21.43
CA GLU A 391 0.57 6.72 -20.58
C GLU A 391 1.60 7.46 -21.44
N LYS A 392 1.90 8.72 -21.10
CA LYS A 392 2.98 9.50 -21.72
C LYS A 392 3.66 10.31 -20.62
N ASN A 393 4.98 10.19 -20.51
CA ASN A 393 5.78 10.90 -19.49
C ASN A 393 5.27 10.73 -18.05
N GLY A 394 4.76 9.54 -17.70
CA GLY A 394 4.21 9.24 -16.37
C GLY A 394 2.84 9.87 -16.09
N GLU A 395 2.11 10.29 -17.13
CA GLU A 395 0.73 10.77 -17.02
C GLU A 395 -0.19 9.93 -17.89
N ILE A 396 -1.34 9.56 -17.33
CA ILE A 396 -2.44 8.92 -18.03
C ILE A 396 -3.33 10.00 -18.65
N GLY A 397 -3.67 9.85 -19.92
CA GLY A 397 -4.57 10.76 -20.62
C GLY A 397 -4.84 10.36 -22.06
N ILE A 398 -5.47 11.26 -22.81
CA ILE A 398 -5.54 11.19 -24.26
C ILE A 398 -4.63 12.29 -24.81
N PHE A 399 -3.65 11.90 -25.61
CA PHE A 399 -2.63 12.81 -26.14
C PHE A 399 -2.76 13.05 -27.64
N SER A 400 -3.75 12.43 -28.30
CA SER A 400 -4.07 12.68 -29.70
C SER A 400 -4.86 13.99 -29.81
N GLU A 401 -4.41 14.89 -30.69
CA GLU A 401 -5.11 16.14 -31.00
C GLU A 401 -6.42 15.89 -31.77
N ASP A 402 -6.53 14.76 -32.46
CA ASP A 402 -7.72 14.37 -33.23
C ASP A 402 -8.84 13.77 -32.36
N TYR A 403 -8.60 13.58 -31.06
CA TYR A 403 -9.61 13.03 -30.18
C TYR A 403 -10.82 13.97 -30.06
N HIS A 404 -11.99 13.41 -30.32
CA HIS A 404 -13.26 14.12 -30.12
C HIS A 404 -14.24 13.28 -29.28
N PRO A 405 -14.92 13.85 -28.26
CA PRO A 405 -15.79 13.11 -27.34
C PRO A 405 -17.02 12.46 -28.00
N ASN A 406 -17.47 12.95 -29.16
CA ASN A 406 -18.56 12.34 -29.96
C ASN A 406 -18.07 11.29 -30.98
N THR A 407 -17.09 10.46 -30.58
CA THR A 407 -16.54 9.36 -31.38
C THR A 407 -16.71 8.04 -30.64
N LEU A 408 -16.45 6.91 -31.32
CA LEU A 408 -16.48 5.59 -30.68
C LEU A 408 -15.44 5.46 -29.55
N GLU A 409 -14.34 6.19 -29.62
CA GLU A 409 -13.38 6.30 -28.50
C GLU A 409 -14.03 7.00 -27.30
N GLY A 410 -14.72 8.12 -27.54
CA GLY A 410 -15.51 8.79 -26.50
C GLY A 410 -16.60 7.89 -25.89
N LYS A 411 -17.19 6.97 -26.68
CA LYS A 411 -18.13 5.94 -26.18
C LYS A 411 -17.44 5.01 -25.18
N LYS A 412 -16.24 4.50 -25.51
CA LYS A 412 -15.47 3.62 -24.61
C LYS A 412 -15.16 4.28 -23.26
N ILE A 413 -14.83 5.57 -23.25
CA ILE A 413 -14.56 6.34 -22.01
C ILE A 413 -15.77 6.32 -21.05
N VAL A 414 -17.00 6.38 -21.56
CA VAL A 414 -18.22 6.48 -20.73
C VAL A 414 -18.90 5.15 -20.42
N GLU A 415 -18.47 4.07 -21.07
CA GLU A 415 -18.97 2.70 -20.86
C GLU A 415 -18.04 1.84 -20.00
N GLY A 416 -16.77 2.23 -19.85
CA GLY A 416 -15.70 1.35 -19.35
C GLY A 416 -15.24 1.52 -17.90
N GLU A 417 -16.12 1.93 -16.97
CA GLU A 417 -15.80 1.91 -15.53
C GLU A 417 -16.65 0.89 -14.78
N SER A 418 -15.98 -0.05 -14.12
CA SER A 418 -16.62 -1.29 -13.66
C SER A 418 -16.15 -1.82 -12.31
N PHE A 419 -15.36 -1.10 -11.50
CA PHE A 419 -15.17 -1.46 -10.10
C PHE A 419 -16.16 -0.74 -9.19
N ASN A 420 -16.78 -1.48 -8.27
CA ASN A 420 -17.74 -0.99 -7.29
C ASN A 420 -17.17 -1.07 -5.87
N TYR A 421 -17.46 -0.07 -5.05
CA TYR A 421 -17.19 -0.12 -3.61
C TYR A 421 -18.27 -0.89 -2.83
N SER A 422 -19.41 -1.20 -3.43
CA SER A 422 -20.41 -2.06 -2.80
C SER A 422 -21.34 -2.73 -3.81
N ASN A 423 -21.75 -3.96 -3.52
CA ASN A 423 -22.82 -4.67 -4.23
C ASN A 423 -24.18 -4.54 -3.52
N HIS A 424 -24.24 -3.86 -2.36
CA HIS A 424 -25.50 -3.56 -1.69
C HIS A 424 -26.23 -2.43 -2.44
N PRO A 425 -27.49 -2.58 -2.88
CA PRO A 425 -28.14 -1.65 -3.82
C PRO A 425 -28.07 -0.17 -3.42
N LYS A 426 -28.35 0.16 -2.15
CA LYS A 426 -28.28 1.54 -1.66
C LYS A 426 -26.86 2.09 -1.64
N GLN A 427 -25.87 1.28 -1.26
CA GLN A 427 -24.48 1.70 -1.19
C GLN A 427 -23.89 1.84 -2.59
N HIS A 428 -24.16 0.88 -3.47
CA HIS A 428 -23.79 0.96 -4.89
C HIS A 428 -24.26 2.28 -5.51
N GLN A 429 -25.49 2.70 -5.21
CA GLN A 429 -26.01 3.97 -5.72
C GLN A 429 -25.19 5.18 -5.26
N ILE A 430 -24.85 5.28 -3.98
CA ILE A 430 -24.19 6.47 -3.39
C ILE A 430 -22.67 6.51 -3.56
N PHE A 431 -22.03 5.38 -3.86
CA PHE A 431 -20.59 5.28 -4.10
C PHE A 431 -20.22 5.17 -5.58
N ASP A 432 -21.01 4.44 -6.37
CA ASP A 432 -20.59 4.03 -7.70
C ASP A 432 -21.39 4.71 -8.82
N VAL A 433 -22.70 4.91 -8.62
CA VAL A 433 -23.60 5.44 -9.66
C VAL A 433 -23.73 6.96 -9.59
N VAL A 434 -24.07 7.50 -8.43
CA VAL A 434 -24.30 8.95 -8.25
C VAL A 434 -23.00 9.75 -8.37
N PRO A 435 -21.86 9.32 -7.76
CA PRO A 435 -20.57 9.97 -7.96
C PRO A 435 -20.11 9.99 -9.41
N ALA A 436 -20.55 9.03 -10.23
CA ALA A 436 -20.27 9.01 -11.66
C ALA A 436 -21.11 10.01 -12.48
N ARG A 437 -22.01 10.80 -11.88
CA ARG A 437 -22.74 11.85 -12.62
C ARG A 437 -21.83 13.04 -12.88
N ALA A 438 -21.99 13.71 -14.02
CA ALA A 438 -21.21 14.91 -14.33
C ALA A 438 -21.36 16.01 -13.26
N SER A 439 -22.55 16.13 -12.66
CA SER A 439 -22.86 17.11 -11.62
C SER A 439 -22.17 16.88 -10.28
N SER A 440 -21.61 15.69 -10.02
CA SER A 440 -20.85 15.42 -8.78
C SER A 440 -19.53 16.21 -8.74
N GLY A 441 -18.95 16.49 -9.91
CA GLY A 441 -17.60 17.03 -10.05
C GLY A 441 -16.48 16.07 -9.63
N LEU A 442 -16.77 14.77 -9.44
CA LEU A 442 -15.80 13.73 -9.09
C LEU A 442 -15.23 13.01 -10.32
N GLU A 443 -15.87 13.15 -11.47
CA GLU A 443 -15.37 12.62 -12.74
C GLU A 443 -14.27 13.51 -13.35
N HIS A 444 -13.45 12.91 -14.21
CA HIS A 444 -12.44 13.63 -15.00
C HIS A 444 -13.06 14.32 -16.23
N HIS A 445 -12.40 15.34 -16.77
CA HIS A 445 -12.98 16.22 -17.80
C HIS A 445 -13.35 15.47 -19.09
N LEU A 446 -12.53 14.52 -19.54
CA LEU A 446 -12.80 13.73 -20.76
C LEU A 446 -14.13 12.98 -20.67
N LYS A 447 -14.43 12.36 -19.53
CA LYS A 447 -15.66 11.59 -19.33
C LYS A 447 -16.88 12.49 -19.16
N ILE A 448 -16.71 13.64 -18.51
CA ILE A 448 -17.75 14.68 -18.45
C ILE A 448 -18.09 15.17 -19.87
N ALA A 449 -17.08 15.44 -20.70
CA ALA A 449 -17.26 15.88 -22.08
C ALA A 449 -17.96 14.80 -22.93
N ALA A 450 -17.53 13.55 -22.84
CA ALA A 450 -18.14 12.44 -23.57
C ALA A 450 -19.61 12.18 -23.17
N LYS A 451 -19.97 12.31 -21.88
CA LYS A 451 -21.36 12.18 -21.39
C LYS A 451 -22.32 13.23 -21.95
N LYS A 452 -21.81 14.36 -22.49
CA LYS A 452 -22.66 15.34 -23.19
C LYS A 452 -23.25 14.75 -24.48
N TYR A 453 -22.50 13.90 -25.17
CA TYR A 453 -22.88 13.28 -26.45
C TYR A 453 -23.47 11.88 -26.29
N TRP A 454 -22.92 11.09 -25.36
CA TRP A 454 -23.26 9.68 -25.18
C TRP A 454 -24.28 9.47 -24.06
N LYS A 455 -25.55 9.34 -24.46
CA LYS A 455 -26.69 9.16 -23.55
C LYS A 455 -26.90 7.69 -23.22
N SER A 456 -27.34 7.41 -22.01
CA SER A 456 -27.80 6.08 -21.61
C SER A 456 -29.29 5.93 -21.84
N GLU A 457 -29.73 4.69 -21.95
CA GLU A 457 -31.07 4.27 -22.35
C GLU A 457 -32.18 4.62 -21.33
N GLU A 458 -31.84 5.06 -20.10
CA GLU A 458 -32.79 5.71 -19.17
C GLU A 458 -33.54 6.91 -19.80
N TRP A 459 -32.93 7.56 -20.80
CA TRP A 459 -33.56 8.61 -21.62
C TRP A 459 -34.46 8.07 -22.75
N ILE A 460 -34.27 6.82 -23.19
CA ILE A 460 -35.08 6.14 -24.23
C ILE A 460 -36.32 5.47 -23.60
N THR A 461 -36.21 4.96 -22.37
CA THR A 461 -37.32 4.27 -21.66
C THR A 461 -38.52 5.16 -21.33
N GLN A 462 -38.43 6.48 -21.57
CA GLN A 462 -39.58 7.38 -21.55
C GLN A 462 -40.47 7.27 -22.81
N GLY A 463 -40.16 6.35 -23.74
CA GLY A 463 -41.00 6.05 -24.90
C GLY A 463 -40.63 4.81 -25.74
N GLY A 464 -39.77 3.89 -25.28
CA GLY A 464 -39.33 2.72 -26.07
C GLY A 464 -39.10 1.41 -25.30
N ASN A 465 -39.32 0.28 -25.98
CA ASN A 465 -39.17 -1.09 -25.46
C ASN A 465 -37.70 -1.56 -25.45
N TYR A 466 -36.95 -1.29 -24.38
CA TYR A 466 -35.69 -1.99 -24.12
C TYR A 466 -35.89 -3.19 -23.21
N SER A 467 -35.17 -4.28 -23.51
CA SER A 467 -35.06 -5.44 -22.63
C SER A 467 -33.65 -6.02 -22.70
N GLU A 468 -33.11 -6.38 -21.54
CA GLU A 468 -31.85 -7.14 -21.42
C GLU A 468 -32.05 -8.53 -22.04
N LYS A 469 -31.31 -8.82 -23.11
CA LYS A 469 -31.42 -10.05 -23.92
C LYS A 469 -30.48 -11.15 -23.48
N TYR A 470 -29.29 -10.79 -22.98
CA TYR A 470 -28.25 -11.73 -22.61
C TYR A 470 -28.17 -11.81 -21.08
N LYS A 471 -28.82 -12.82 -20.49
CA LYS A 471 -28.82 -13.07 -19.03
C LYS A 471 -28.00 -14.31 -18.66
N LYS A 472 -27.60 -15.11 -19.67
CA LYS A 472 -26.85 -16.36 -19.53
C LYS A 472 -25.76 -16.44 -20.59
N LYS A 473 -24.58 -16.97 -20.23
CA LYS A 473 -23.46 -17.25 -21.14
C LYS A 473 -23.87 -17.88 -22.49
N LYS A 474 -24.80 -18.85 -22.47
CA LYS A 474 -25.25 -19.59 -23.67
C LYS A 474 -26.03 -18.73 -24.67
N GLU A 475 -26.48 -17.55 -24.27
CA GLU A 475 -27.29 -16.65 -25.10
C GLU A 475 -26.41 -15.79 -26.01
N TYR A 476 -25.12 -15.68 -25.70
CA TYR A 476 -24.17 -14.81 -26.41
C TYR A 476 -23.97 -15.29 -27.85
N PRO A 477 -24.07 -14.40 -28.86
CA PRO A 477 -23.94 -14.76 -30.27
C PRO A 477 -22.62 -15.49 -30.58
N ILE A 478 -21.49 -14.95 -30.13
CA ILE A 478 -20.16 -15.53 -30.35
C ILE A 478 -20.02 -16.94 -29.73
N VAL A 479 -20.69 -17.19 -28.60
CA VAL A 479 -20.69 -18.51 -27.95
C VAL A 479 -21.54 -19.51 -28.74
N LYS A 480 -22.67 -19.06 -29.30
CA LYS A 480 -23.52 -19.90 -30.16
C LYS A 480 -22.80 -20.27 -31.46
N GLU A 481 -22.12 -19.32 -32.09
CA GLU A 481 -21.35 -19.53 -33.33
C GLU A 481 -20.22 -20.54 -33.13
N LYS A 482 -19.41 -20.39 -32.07
CA LYS A 482 -18.35 -21.36 -31.75
C LYS A 482 -18.88 -22.76 -31.50
N LYS A 483 -20.03 -22.90 -30.82
CA LYS A 483 -20.67 -24.22 -30.61
C LYS A 483 -21.12 -24.85 -31.92
N LYS A 484 -21.68 -24.06 -32.85
CA LYS A 484 -22.06 -24.56 -34.19
C LYS A 484 -20.83 -25.03 -34.96
N ALA A 485 -19.75 -24.24 -34.97
CA ALA A 485 -18.50 -24.60 -35.63
C ALA A 485 -17.89 -25.91 -35.08
N MET A 486 -17.82 -26.06 -33.74
CA MET A 486 -17.35 -27.33 -33.13
C MET A 486 -18.23 -28.53 -33.50
N PHE A 487 -19.55 -28.34 -33.53
CA PHE A 487 -20.47 -29.41 -33.93
C PHE A 487 -20.27 -29.81 -35.39
N GLN A 488 -20.09 -28.84 -36.29
CA GLN A 488 -19.76 -29.11 -37.69
C GLN A 488 -18.42 -29.85 -37.83
N CYS A 489 -17.34 -29.38 -37.19
CA CYS A 489 -16.04 -30.07 -37.23
C CYS A 489 -16.11 -31.52 -36.70
N SER A 490 -16.89 -31.77 -35.64
CA SER A 490 -17.05 -33.13 -35.10
C SER A 490 -17.90 -34.05 -35.97
N LEU A 491 -18.83 -33.51 -36.78
CA LEU A 491 -19.53 -34.27 -37.81
C LEU A 491 -18.60 -34.63 -38.98
N PHE A 492 -17.78 -33.68 -39.45
CA PHE A 492 -16.79 -33.92 -40.50
C PHE A 492 -15.69 -34.90 -40.07
N ALA A 493 -15.21 -34.79 -38.82
CA ALA A 493 -14.26 -35.75 -38.26
C ALA A 493 -14.83 -37.18 -38.14
N ARG A 494 -16.16 -37.33 -38.04
CA ARG A 494 -16.85 -38.63 -38.05
C ARG A 494 -17.16 -39.13 -39.47
N SER A 495 -17.22 -38.26 -40.48
CA SER A 495 -17.44 -38.64 -41.88
C SER A 495 -16.15 -39.05 -42.61
N GLY A 496 -14.97 -38.90 -41.99
CA GLY A 496 -13.71 -39.45 -42.49
C GLY A 496 -12.96 -38.57 -43.50
N ASP A 497 -13.44 -37.37 -43.81
CA ASP A 497 -12.74 -36.45 -44.71
C ASP A 497 -11.59 -35.74 -43.98
N LYS A 498 -10.36 -36.01 -44.45
CA LYS A 498 -9.08 -35.63 -43.83
C LYS A 498 -8.51 -34.27 -44.29
N ASP A 499 -9.30 -33.37 -44.85
CA ASP A 499 -8.78 -32.08 -45.34
C ASP A 499 -9.39 -30.89 -44.58
N CYS A 500 -8.70 -30.44 -43.54
CA CYS A 500 -8.78 -29.08 -43.00
C CYS A 500 -7.52 -28.79 -42.16
N SER A 501 -6.51 -28.22 -42.82
CA SER A 501 -5.36 -27.53 -42.22
C SER A 501 -5.70 -26.08 -41.90
#